data_AF-A0A6I9MFI8-F1
#
_entry.id   AF-A0A6I9MFI8-F1
#
_cell.length_a   1.000
_cell.length_b   1.000
_cell.length_c   1.000
_cell.angle_alpha   90.00
_cell.angle_beta   90.00
_cell.angle_gamma   90.00
#
_symmetry.space_group_name_H-M   'P 1'
#
loop_
_entity.id
_entity.type
_entity.pdbx_description
1 polymer ?
#
loop_
_entity_poly.entity_id
_entity_poly.type
_entity_poly.pdbx_seq_one_letter_code
_entity_poly.pdbx_strand_id
1 'polypeptide(L)'
;MVHEDCEREERRPQQVVCYRAELEPEGLELEERRESKDLLTDSLAKKFTVTGLTRPVLTPLGGTLELSCQLSPPQQAQHMEIRWFRNHYTQPVYLYRDGKDLHGETISKYVERTELLKDAIGEGKVTLRIFNVTADDDGPYHCIFKDGEFYEEHITEVKVTVSSSNIQILMHSPNIKGVMLECHSGGWFPQPRMEWRDSKGEIIPATSKSHSRNGNKLFNMTMALFIKANSHRNVTCYLQNHLTHQEESISIVLSVSVSDPHFELDTLWLEDISVILYVMIVFIIKLVSFIYFRLQGKCDGMVATQKIWFM
;
A
#
# COMPACT_ATOMS: atom_id res chain seq x y z
N MET A 1 52.73 -12.64 -13.36
CA MET A 1 52.19 -13.71 -14.23
C MET A 1 52.94 -13.60 -15.55
N VAL A 2 53.60 -14.67 -15.99
CA VAL A 2 54.48 -14.61 -17.18
C VAL A 2 53.64 -14.65 -18.45
N HIS A 3 53.94 -13.78 -19.40
CA HIS A 3 53.60 -13.97 -20.82
C HIS A 3 54.88 -13.72 -21.62
N GLU A 4 55.52 -14.80 -22.06
CA GLU A 4 56.48 -14.76 -23.16
C GLU A 4 55.69 -14.96 -24.45
N ASP A 5 55.91 -14.13 -25.45
CA ASP A 5 55.65 -14.44 -26.85
C ASP A 5 56.83 -13.91 -27.67
N CYS A 6 57.51 -14.81 -28.38
CA CYS A 6 58.75 -14.53 -29.09
C CYS A 6 58.83 -15.38 -30.35
N GLU A 7 58.37 -14.84 -31.48
CA GLU A 7 58.55 -15.47 -32.80
C GLU A 7 59.89 -15.04 -33.44
N ARG A 8 60.51 -15.98 -34.17
CA ARG A 8 61.84 -15.86 -34.75
C ARG A 8 61.86 -16.43 -36.17
N GLU A 9 62.40 -15.66 -37.11
CA GLU A 9 63.29 -16.11 -38.19
C GLU A 9 63.88 -14.88 -38.94
N GLU A 10 65.00 -14.92 -39.67
CA GLU A 10 65.96 -16.01 -39.92
C GLU A 10 67.38 -15.46 -40.23
N ARG A 11 68.36 -16.36 -40.31
CA ARG A 11 69.52 -16.32 -41.23
C ARG A 11 70.69 -15.33 -40.95
N ARG A 12 71.56 -15.80 -40.04
CA ARG A 12 73.06 -15.69 -40.06
C ARG A 12 73.72 -14.33 -39.70
N PRO A 13 75.00 -14.35 -39.26
CA PRO A 13 75.30 -13.81 -37.94
C PRO A 13 76.10 -12.50 -37.95
N GLN A 14 75.66 -11.55 -37.15
CA GLN A 14 76.52 -10.52 -36.58
C GLN A 14 76.11 -10.27 -35.13
N GLN A 15 77.12 -9.91 -34.34
CA GLN A 15 77.15 -9.88 -32.89
C GLN A 15 76.08 -8.95 -32.28
N VAL A 16 75.04 -9.52 -31.66
CA VAL A 16 74.06 -8.74 -30.88
C VAL A 16 74.66 -8.39 -29.53
N VAL A 17 75.01 -7.12 -29.34
CA VAL A 17 75.41 -6.58 -28.04
C VAL A 17 74.15 -6.23 -27.26
N CYS A 18 73.74 -7.12 -26.36
CA CYS A 18 72.66 -6.82 -25.42
C CYS A 18 73.18 -5.91 -24.32
N TYR A 19 72.83 -4.62 -24.37
CA TYR A 19 72.97 -3.74 -23.21
C TYR A 19 71.97 -4.19 -22.14
N ARG A 20 72.45 -4.52 -20.95
CA ARG A 20 71.55 -4.70 -19.80
C ARG A 20 71.05 -3.31 -19.40
N ALA A 21 69.78 -3.02 -19.67
CA ALA A 21 69.10 -1.92 -19.01
C ALA A 21 68.91 -2.30 -17.53
N GLU A 22 69.89 -1.93 -16.70
CA GLU A 22 69.70 -1.91 -15.26
C GLU A 22 68.71 -0.78 -14.96
N LEU A 23 67.50 -1.16 -14.56
CA LEU A 23 66.54 -0.25 -13.96
C LEU A 23 67.22 0.39 -12.75
N GLU A 24 67.42 1.70 -12.78
CA GLU A 24 68.04 2.43 -11.67
C GLU A 24 67.24 2.17 -10.38
N PRO A 25 67.90 1.76 -9.28
CA PRO A 25 67.19 1.43 -8.04
C PRO A 25 66.43 2.63 -7.46
N GLU A 26 66.82 3.86 -7.81
CA GLU A 26 66.11 5.08 -7.42
C GLU A 26 64.67 5.13 -7.94
N GLY A 27 64.37 4.60 -9.12
CA GLY A 27 63.02 4.67 -9.70
C GLY A 27 61.98 3.89 -8.89
N LEU A 28 62.34 2.66 -8.48
CA LEU A 28 61.48 1.79 -7.68
C LEU A 28 61.30 2.33 -6.25
N GLU A 29 62.37 2.88 -5.67
CA GLU A 29 62.33 3.52 -4.35
C GLU A 29 61.55 4.85 -4.38
N LEU A 30 61.53 5.58 -5.52
CA LEU A 30 60.71 6.77 -5.71
C LEU A 30 59.22 6.45 -5.89
N GLU A 31 58.89 5.36 -6.59
CA GLU A 31 57.51 4.87 -6.75
C GLU A 31 56.96 4.36 -5.40
N GLU A 32 57.70 3.52 -4.67
CA GLU A 32 57.32 3.08 -3.31
C GLU A 32 57.23 4.25 -2.33
N ARG A 33 58.14 5.24 -2.41
CA ARG A 33 58.09 6.45 -1.58
C ARG A 33 56.96 7.41 -1.99
N ARG A 34 56.45 7.29 -3.21
CA ARG A 34 55.26 7.99 -3.69
C ARG A 34 53.99 7.31 -3.20
N GLU A 35 53.84 6.00 -3.43
CA GLU A 35 52.72 5.21 -2.88
C GLU A 35 52.68 5.29 -1.35
N SER A 36 53.82 5.21 -0.66
CA SER A 36 53.92 5.36 0.79
C SER A 36 53.53 6.77 1.26
N LYS A 37 53.91 7.82 0.52
CA LYS A 37 53.45 9.18 0.79
C LYS A 37 51.96 9.33 0.54
N ASP A 38 51.45 8.77 -0.54
CA ASP A 38 50.04 8.85 -0.91
C ASP A 38 49.18 8.11 0.14
N LEU A 39 49.62 6.94 0.63
CA LEU A 39 49.02 6.22 1.77
C LEU A 39 49.12 6.99 3.10
N LEU A 40 50.26 7.64 3.38
CA LEU A 40 50.40 8.51 4.55
C LEU A 40 49.48 9.74 4.45
N THR A 41 49.29 10.31 3.26
CA THR A 41 48.39 11.44 3.07
C THR A 41 46.93 11.03 3.15
N ASP A 42 46.51 9.87 2.62
CA ASP A 42 45.13 9.38 2.75
C ASP A 42 44.79 9.07 4.23
N SER A 43 45.72 8.43 4.95
CA SER A 43 45.56 8.16 6.39
C SER A 43 45.69 9.40 7.30
N LEU A 44 46.29 10.51 6.83
CA LEU A 44 46.22 11.82 7.50
C LEU A 44 45.03 12.69 7.04
N ALA A 45 44.38 12.40 5.89
CA ALA A 45 43.40 13.30 5.28
C ALA A 45 41.97 13.14 5.83
N LYS A 46 41.59 11.98 6.38
CA LYS A 46 40.27 11.81 7.01
C LYS A 46 40.22 12.40 8.41
N LYS A 47 39.96 13.71 8.45
CA LYS A 47 39.78 14.53 9.67
C LYS A 47 38.66 14.03 10.59
N PHE A 48 37.60 13.46 10.00
CA PHE A 48 36.49 12.77 10.66
C PHE A 48 35.69 11.95 9.65
N THR A 49 34.68 11.23 10.16
CA THR A 49 33.52 10.73 9.41
C THR A 49 32.25 11.16 10.15
N VAL A 50 31.10 11.23 9.46
CA VAL A 50 29.79 11.46 10.11
C VAL A 50 29.06 10.14 10.23
N THR A 51 28.44 9.91 11.39
CA THR A 51 27.65 8.72 11.68
C THR A 51 26.26 9.10 12.18
N GLY A 52 25.28 8.23 11.98
CA GLY A 52 23.91 8.42 12.44
C GLY A 52 23.13 7.11 12.41
N LEU A 53 21.80 7.17 12.47
CA LEU A 53 20.99 5.96 12.43
C LEU A 53 20.98 5.35 11.03
N THR A 54 21.37 4.07 10.91
CA THR A 54 21.36 3.29 9.67
C THR A 54 20.01 2.62 9.39
N ARG A 55 19.17 2.46 10.42
CA ARG A 55 17.79 1.98 10.30
C ARG A 55 16.84 3.16 10.06
N PRO A 56 15.74 2.96 9.31
CA PRO A 56 14.76 4.04 9.12
C PRO A 56 14.16 4.55 10.44
N VAL A 57 14.01 5.86 10.56
CA VAL A 57 13.30 6.49 11.68
C VAL A 57 11.81 6.53 11.34
N LEU A 58 11.00 5.80 12.12
CA LEU A 58 9.54 5.85 12.04
C LEU A 58 9.01 7.02 12.87
N THR A 59 8.13 7.85 12.31
CA THR A 59 7.52 8.99 13.02
C THR A 59 6.05 9.16 12.63
N PRO A 60 5.13 9.43 13.59
CA PRO A 60 3.72 9.64 13.28
C PRO A 60 3.48 11.01 12.62
N LEU A 61 2.52 11.08 11.69
CA LEU A 61 2.07 12.36 11.12
C LEU A 61 1.54 13.28 12.22
N GLY A 62 1.91 14.56 12.16
CA GLY A 62 1.65 15.57 13.18
C GLY A 62 2.56 15.47 14.41
N GLY A 63 3.38 14.43 14.52
CA GLY A 63 4.33 14.25 15.61
C GLY A 63 5.60 15.08 15.46
N THR A 64 6.59 14.71 16.27
CA THR A 64 7.95 15.26 16.25
C THR A 64 8.91 14.18 15.73
N LEU A 65 9.84 14.59 14.86
CA LEU A 65 10.92 13.77 14.33
C LEU A 65 12.25 14.25 14.90
N GLU A 66 13.13 13.33 15.29
CA GLU A 66 14.48 13.65 15.75
C GLU A 66 15.53 12.89 14.92
N LEU A 67 16.47 13.62 14.34
CA LEU A 67 17.54 13.12 13.47
C LEU A 67 18.89 13.46 14.09
N SER A 68 19.57 12.45 14.63
CA SER A 68 20.85 12.62 15.32
C SER A 68 22.02 12.20 14.44
N CYS A 69 23.08 13.01 14.46
CA CYS A 69 24.33 12.73 13.79
C CYS A 69 25.50 12.99 14.74
N GLN A 70 26.59 12.24 14.58
CA GLN A 70 27.77 12.35 15.42
C GLN A 70 29.06 12.16 14.61
N LEU A 71 30.04 13.03 14.86
CA LEU A 71 31.41 12.87 14.37
C LEU A 71 32.06 11.61 14.95
N SER A 72 32.78 10.88 14.10
CA SER A 72 33.63 9.77 14.48
C SER A 72 35.06 10.02 13.96
N PRO A 73 36.07 10.15 14.85
CA PRO A 73 35.96 10.13 16.31
C PRO A 73 35.20 11.34 16.88
N PRO A 74 34.61 11.24 18.10
CA PRO A 74 33.96 12.37 18.76
C PRO A 74 34.92 13.55 19.00
N GLN A 75 34.53 14.75 18.55
CA GLN A 75 35.32 15.98 18.69
C GLN A 75 34.45 17.24 18.58
N GLN A 76 34.96 18.37 19.05
CA GLN A 76 34.25 19.65 19.06
C GLN A 76 33.78 20.09 17.66
N ALA A 77 32.48 20.38 17.50
CA ALA A 77 31.87 20.80 16.22
C ALA A 77 31.32 22.24 16.20
N GLN A 78 31.45 23.04 17.27
CA GLN A 78 30.93 24.43 17.32
C GLN A 78 31.50 25.37 16.25
N HIS A 79 32.70 25.09 15.75
CA HIS A 79 33.36 25.85 14.68
C HIS A 79 32.98 25.36 13.28
N MET A 80 32.29 24.22 13.17
CA MET A 80 31.91 23.62 11.91
C MET A 80 30.59 24.20 11.39
N GLU A 81 30.44 24.18 10.07
CA GLU A 81 29.15 24.38 9.44
C GLU A 81 28.39 23.05 9.41
N ILE A 82 27.13 23.04 9.84
CA ILE A 82 26.31 21.83 9.90
C ILE A 82 25.03 22.06 9.09
N ARG A 83 24.75 21.16 8.13
CA ARG A 83 23.60 21.26 7.21
C ARG A 83 22.77 19.99 7.23
N TRP A 84 21.45 20.15 7.20
CA TRP A 84 20.54 19.07 6.83
C TRP A 84 19.90 19.35 5.48
N PHE A 85 19.84 18.34 4.61
CA PHE A 85 19.14 18.38 3.33
C PHE A 85 18.16 17.22 3.18
N ARG A 86 17.15 17.38 2.33
CA ARG A 86 16.20 16.32 1.95
C ARG A 86 16.80 15.40 0.88
N ASN A 87 16.94 15.87 -0.37
CA ASN A 87 17.58 15.07 -1.43
C ASN A 87 18.10 15.88 -2.63
N HIS A 88 18.18 17.20 -2.53
CA HIS A 88 18.46 18.09 -3.68
C HIS A 88 19.65 19.02 -3.49
N TYR A 89 20.22 19.12 -2.28
CA TYR A 89 21.38 19.97 -1.92
C TYR A 89 21.29 21.48 -2.27
N THR A 90 20.21 21.94 -2.90
CA THR A 90 20.00 23.33 -3.32
C THR A 90 19.72 24.28 -2.17
N GLN A 91 18.87 23.85 -1.23
CA GLN A 91 18.51 24.62 -0.05
C GLN A 91 18.34 23.69 1.16
N PRO A 92 18.94 24.01 2.32
CA PRO A 92 18.89 23.15 3.49
C PRO A 92 17.53 23.18 4.19
N VAL A 93 17.20 22.07 4.85
CA VAL A 93 16.19 21.97 5.91
C VAL A 93 16.62 22.81 7.11
N TYR A 94 17.90 22.73 7.47
CA TYR A 94 18.51 23.46 8.58
C TYR A 94 19.96 23.82 8.27
N LEU A 95 20.39 25.01 8.69
CA LEU A 95 21.77 25.50 8.56
C LEU A 95 22.25 26.09 9.90
N TYR A 96 23.37 25.57 10.39
CA TYR A 96 24.17 26.12 11.47
C TYR A 96 25.54 26.53 10.92
N ARG A 97 25.98 27.76 11.22
CA ARG A 97 27.29 28.31 10.82
C ARG A 97 27.73 29.35 11.86
N ASP A 98 29.03 29.42 12.16
CA ASP A 98 29.63 30.45 13.04
C ASP A 98 28.92 30.62 14.40
N GLY A 99 28.53 29.49 15.02
CA GLY A 99 27.80 29.49 16.29
C GLY A 99 26.32 29.87 16.21
N LYS A 100 25.75 30.08 15.02
CA LYS A 100 24.40 30.65 14.82
C LYS A 100 23.53 29.79 13.91
N ASP A 101 22.22 29.85 14.18
CA ASP A 101 21.17 29.16 13.43
C ASP A 101 20.62 30.07 12.32
N LEU A 102 20.89 29.76 11.05
CA LEU A 102 20.67 30.64 9.90
C LEU A 102 19.33 30.36 9.18
N HIS A 103 18.24 30.78 9.83
CA HIS A 103 16.85 30.57 9.39
C HIS A 103 16.47 31.23 8.04
N GLY A 104 17.22 32.22 7.58
CA GLY A 104 16.95 32.91 6.30
C GLY A 104 17.45 32.16 5.05
N GLU A 105 18.31 31.16 5.22
CA GLU A 105 18.88 30.36 4.13
C GLU A 105 18.15 29.00 3.94
N THR A 106 17.21 28.64 4.82
CA THR A 106 16.52 27.34 4.80
C THR A 106 15.22 27.34 3.97
N ILE A 107 14.75 26.16 3.58
CA ILE A 107 13.48 26.00 2.84
C ILE A 107 12.33 26.50 3.71
N SER A 108 11.52 27.43 3.19
CA SER A 108 10.44 28.11 3.92
C SER A 108 9.47 27.17 4.67
N LYS A 109 9.19 25.98 4.15
CA LYS A 109 8.31 24.99 4.83
C LYS A 109 8.86 24.38 6.12
N TYR A 110 10.14 24.61 6.44
CA TYR A 110 10.81 24.14 7.66
C TYR A 110 11.10 25.26 8.67
N VAL A 111 11.03 26.53 8.25
CA VAL A 111 11.12 27.69 9.14
C VAL A 111 10.06 27.56 10.25
N GLU A 112 10.42 27.90 11.49
CA GLU A 112 9.63 27.71 12.73
C GLU A 112 9.24 26.26 13.08
N ARG A 113 9.48 25.28 12.19
CA ARG A 113 9.24 23.85 12.43
C ARG A 113 10.51 23.08 12.80
N THR A 114 11.68 23.71 12.87
CA THR A 114 12.95 23.03 13.12
C THR A 114 13.75 23.63 14.27
N GLU A 115 14.31 22.77 15.11
CA GLU A 115 15.20 23.11 16.22
C GLU A 115 16.47 22.25 16.13
N LEU A 116 17.65 22.84 16.36
CA LEU A 116 18.90 22.09 16.47
C LEU A 116 19.35 22.02 17.93
N LEU A 117 19.30 20.81 18.49
CA LEU A 117 19.81 20.51 19.83
C LEU A 117 21.33 20.45 19.78
N LYS A 118 21.97 21.27 20.63
CA LYS A 118 23.42 21.53 20.63
C LYS A 118 24.11 21.11 21.93
N ASP A 119 23.41 20.47 22.86
CA ASP A 119 23.95 20.13 24.20
C ASP A 119 25.22 19.26 24.15
N ALA A 120 25.31 18.36 23.15
CA ALA A 120 26.45 17.46 22.93
C ALA A 120 27.37 17.88 21.76
N ILE A 121 27.27 19.12 21.26
CA ILE A 121 28.06 19.61 20.12
C ILE A 121 29.58 19.59 20.39
N GLY A 122 29.97 19.67 21.68
CA GLY A 122 31.36 19.54 22.12
C GLY A 122 31.96 18.15 21.90
N GLU A 123 31.11 17.12 21.78
CA GLU A 123 31.47 15.75 21.42
C GLU A 123 31.16 15.45 19.93
N GLY A 124 30.83 16.48 19.16
CA GLY A 124 30.53 16.39 17.74
C GLY A 124 29.15 15.79 17.45
N LYS A 125 28.25 15.76 18.45
CA LYS A 125 26.90 15.23 18.33
C LYS A 125 25.86 16.35 18.33
N VAL A 126 24.94 16.25 17.39
CA VAL A 126 23.82 17.19 17.23
C VAL A 126 22.56 16.44 16.80
N THR A 127 21.40 17.00 17.16
CA THR A 127 20.09 16.42 16.81
C THR A 127 19.20 17.50 16.20
N LEU A 128 18.82 17.33 14.94
CA LEU A 128 17.78 18.13 14.31
C LEU A 128 16.42 17.58 14.73
N ARG A 129 15.61 18.42 15.37
CA ARG A 129 14.21 18.17 15.70
C ARG A 129 13.32 18.85 14.67
N ILE A 130 12.33 18.13 14.13
CA ILE A 130 11.33 18.66 13.19
C ILE A 130 9.93 18.45 13.78
N PHE A 131 9.19 19.55 13.97
CA PHE A 131 7.85 19.57 14.55
C PHE A 131 6.74 19.52 13.49
N ASN A 132 5.55 19.06 13.91
CA ASN A 132 4.35 18.95 13.08
C ASN A 132 4.67 18.20 11.77
N VAL A 133 5.20 16.98 11.87
CA VAL A 133 5.65 16.17 10.73
C VAL A 133 4.54 15.96 9.70
N THR A 134 4.85 16.11 8.42
CA THR A 134 3.91 15.97 7.30
C THR A 134 4.32 14.81 6.39
N ALA A 135 3.41 14.36 5.50
CA ALA A 135 3.75 13.40 4.45
C ALA A 135 4.85 13.89 3.48
N ASP A 136 5.11 15.21 3.42
CA ASP A 136 6.22 15.80 2.65
C ASP A 136 7.58 15.70 3.34
N ASP A 137 7.62 15.10 4.53
CA ASP A 137 8.82 14.86 5.32
C ASP A 137 9.24 13.37 5.27
N ASP A 138 8.53 12.50 4.54
CA ASP A 138 8.95 11.11 4.24
C ASP A 138 10.08 11.05 3.20
N GLY A 139 11.09 10.21 3.43
CA GLY A 139 12.25 10.02 2.57
C GLY A 139 13.60 10.29 3.26
N PRO A 140 14.70 10.39 2.50
CA PRO A 140 16.02 10.56 3.07
C PRO A 140 16.24 11.96 3.66
N TYR A 141 17.16 12.02 4.62
CA TYR A 141 17.78 13.23 5.14
C TYR A 141 19.29 13.06 5.17
N HIS A 142 19.99 13.96 4.51
CA HIS A 142 21.45 14.04 4.49
C HIS A 142 21.91 15.00 5.57
N CYS A 143 22.88 14.59 6.37
CA CYS A 143 23.40 15.32 7.51
C CYS A 143 24.89 15.55 7.31
N ILE A 144 25.27 16.80 7.04
CA ILE A 144 26.61 17.17 6.58
C ILE A 144 27.30 18.01 7.66
N PHE A 145 28.53 17.66 7.99
CA PHE A 145 29.45 18.50 8.77
C PHE A 145 30.56 18.98 7.83
N LYS A 146 30.84 20.28 7.82
CA LYS A 146 31.88 20.90 7.00
C LYS A 146 32.84 21.73 7.86
N ASP A 147 34.13 21.52 7.66
CA ASP A 147 35.25 22.18 8.34
C ASP A 147 36.32 22.60 7.31
N GLY A 148 36.37 23.90 7.00
CA GLY A 148 37.15 24.41 5.86
C GLY A 148 36.60 23.86 4.55
N GLU A 149 37.43 23.21 3.72
CA GLU A 149 36.98 22.52 2.51
C GLU A 149 36.64 21.04 2.70
N PHE A 150 36.94 20.46 3.87
CA PHE A 150 36.60 19.07 4.17
C PHE A 150 35.16 18.97 4.64
N TYR A 151 34.42 17.99 4.12
CA TYR A 151 33.08 17.65 4.60
C TYR A 151 32.83 16.15 4.52
N GLU A 152 31.96 15.65 5.39
CA GLU A 152 31.48 14.27 5.40
C GLU A 152 29.98 14.28 5.68
N GLU A 153 29.28 13.22 5.28
CA GLU A 153 27.82 13.13 5.43
C GLU A 153 27.32 11.76 5.93
N HIS A 154 26.17 11.77 6.60
CA HIS A 154 25.40 10.56 6.92
C HIS A 154 23.96 10.71 6.43
N ILE A 155 23.41 9.64 5.85
CA ILE A 155 22.05 9.59 5.32
C ILE A 155 21.15 8.81 6.28
N THR A 156 20.09 9.44 6.78
CA THR A 156 19.04 8.76 7.57
C THR A 156 17.75 8.70 6.77
N GLU A 157 17.19 7.50 6.60
CA GLU A 157 15.87 7.34 5.98
C GLU A 157 14.76 7.64 7.00
N VAL A 158 13.80 8.49 6.63
CA VAL A 158 12.64 8.81 7.48
C VAL A 158 11.38 8.22 6.86
N LYS A 159 10.61 7.51 7.69
CA LYS A 159 9.31 6.96 7.32
C LYS A 159 8.19 7.56 8.17
N VAL A 160 7.35 8.35 7.50
CA VAL A 160 6.17 8.96 8.11
C VAL A 160 5.03 7.96 8.08
N THR A 161 4.25 7.89 9.16
CA THR A 161 3.15 6.95 9.30
C THR A 161 1.90 7.58 9.91
N VAL A 162 0.73 7.24 9.37
CA VAL A 162 -0.57 7.44 10.01
C VAL A 162 -1.54 6.33 9.58
N SER A 163 -2.17 5.72 10.57
CA SER A 163 -3.22 4.73 10.42
C SER A 163 -4.56 5.39 10.72
N SER A 164 -5.63 5.00 10.02
CA SER A 164 -6.96 5.59 10.21
C SER A 164 -7.97 4.54 10.66
N SER A 165 -8.60 4.79 11.80
CA SER A 165 -9.70 3.97 12.33
C SER A 165 -11.06 4.26 11.66
N ASN A 166 -11.12 5.23 10.74
CA ASN A 166 -12.34 5.51 9.98
C ASN A 166 -12.47 4.53 8.81
N ILE A 167 -13.15 3.41 9.05
CA ILE A 167 -13.51 2.40 8.05
C ILE A 167 -15.04 2.31 7.98
N GLN A 168 -15.59 2.37 6.76
CA GLN A 168 -17.03 2.33 6.51
C GLN A 168 -17.34 1.28 5.46
N ILE A 169 -18.35 0.45 5.69
CA ILE A 169 -18.87 -0.47 4.66
C ILE A 169 -20.23 0.06 4.21
N LEU A 170 -20.33 0.40 2.92
CA LEU A 170 -21.57 0.72 2.24
C LEU A 170 -22.13 -0.57 1.60
N MET A 171 -23.42 -0.80 1.81
CA MET A 171 -24.16 -1.91 1.19
C MET A 171 -25.09 -1.32 0.13
N HIS A 172 -24.89 -1.70 -1.13
CA HIS A 172 -25.79 -1.30 -2.21
C HIS A 172 -27.09 -2.13 -2.16
N SER A 173 -28.12 -1.67 -2.88
CA SER A 173 -29.39 -2.39 -3.02
C SER A 173 -29.16 -3.85 -3.48
N PRO A 174 -29.64 -4.86 -2.73
CA PRO A 174 -29.56 -6.26 -3.16
C PRO A 174 -30.32 -6.50 -4.48
N ASN A 175 -29.90 -7.53 -5.21
CA ASN A 175 -30.58 -8.03 -6.40
C ASN A 175 -30.59 -9.57 -6.42
N ILE A 176 -31.31 -10.16 -7.37
CA ILE A 176 -31.46 -11.62 -7.54
C ILE A 176 -30.13 -12.40 -7.66
N LYS A 177 -29.04 -11.75 -8.08
CA LYS A 177 -27.71 -12.40 -8.17
C LYS A 177 -26.92 -12.28 -6.86
N GLY A 178 -27.24 -11.30 -6.00
CA GLY A 178 -26.49 -11.00 -4.79
C GLY A 178 -26.50 -9.51 -4.42
N VAL A 179 -25.54 -9.11 -3.58
CA VAL A 179 -25.34 -7.73 -3.13
C VAL A 179 -23.91 -7.26 -3.37
N MET A 180 -23.74 -5.97 -3.68
CA MET A 180 -22.42 -5.33 -3.71
C MET A 180 -22.16 -4.63 -2.38
N LEU A 181 -21.00 -4.90 -1.79
CA LEU A 181 -20.44 -4.12 -0.70
C LEU A 181 -19.30 -3.24 -1.22
N GLU A 182 -19.14 -2.08 -0.61
CA GLU A 182 -18.02 -1.19 -0.87
C GLU A 182 -17.43 -0.71 0.45
N CYS A 183 -16.19 -1.12 0.75
CA CYS A 183 -15.47 -0.66 1.93
C CYS A 183 -14.64 0.57 1.58
N HIS A 184 -14.76 1.62 2.40
CA HIS A 184 -14.05 2.89 2.29
C HIS A 184 -13.25 3.16 3.55
N SER A 185 -12.01 3.65 3.40
CA SER A 185 -11.23 4.19 4.52
C SER A 185 -10.26 5.26 4.04
N GLY A 186 -10.12 6.36 4.79
CA GLY A 186 -9.37 7.55 4.35
C GLY A 186 -8.40 8.07 5.39
N GLY A 187 -7.34 8.74 4.93
CA GLY A 187 -6.33 9.38 5.78
C GLY A 187 -5.11 8.51 6.12
N TRP A 188 -4.77 7.53 5.28
CA TRP A 188 -3.61 6.65 5.51
C TRP A 188 -2.31 7.20 4.92
N PHE A 189 -1.18 6.97 5.59
CA PHE A 189 0.15 7.13 5.00
C PHE A 189 1.14 6.15 5.67
N PRO A 190 2.02 5.45 4.93
CA PRO A 190 1.99 5.26 3.47
C PRO A 190 0.74 4.49 3.03
N GLN A 191 0.69 4.01 1.78
CA GLN A 191 -0.45 3.22 1.30
C GLN A 191 -0.60 1.93 2.13
N PRO A 192 -1.78 1.64 2.69
CA PRO A 192 -2.00 0.44 3.48
C PRO A 192 -2.23 -0.77 2.56
N ARG A 193 -1.98 -1.96 3.10
CA ARG A 193 -2.62 -3.17 2.57
C ARG A 193 -4.10 -3.09 2.90
N MET A 194 -4.94 -3.58 2.00
CA MET A 194 -6.40 -3.60 2.15
C MET A 194 -6.90 -4.85 1.46
N GLU A 195 -7.71 -5.63 2.17
CA GLU A 195 -8.17 -6.97 1.80
C GLU A 195 -9.60 -7.18 2.31
N TRP A 196 -10.37 -8.02 1.63
CA TRP A 196 -11.54 -8.65 2.23
C TRP A 196 -11.11 -10.01 2.79
N ARG A 197 -11.57 -10.36 4.00
CA ARG A 197 -11.30 -11.64 4.65
C ARG A 197 -12.60 -12.31 5.10
N ASP A 198 -12.61 -13.64 5.14
CA ASP A 198 -13.73 -14.41 5.71
C ASP A 198 -13.59 -14.61 7.23
N SER A 199 -14.49 -15.39 7.83
CA SER A 199 -14.46 -15.71 9.28
C SER A 199 -13.26 -16.55 9.75
N LYS A 200 -12.49 -17.14 8.83
CA LYS A 200 -11.25 -17.87 9.12
C LYS A 200 -10.00 -16.99 8.93
N GLY A 201 -10.17 -15.78 8.39
CA GLY A 201 -9.08 -14.89 8.00
C GLY A 201 -8.60 -15.10 6.57
N GLU A 202 -9.23 -15.98 5.79
CA GLU A 202 -8.82 -16.27 4.41
C GLU A 202 -9.19 -15.12 3.48
N ILE A 203 -8.31 -14.79 2.52
CA ILE A 203 -8.50 -13.65 1.61
C ILE A 203 -9.61 -13.95 0.60
N ILE A 204 -10.62 -13.08 0.56
CA ILE A 204 -11.69 -13.11 -0.43
C ILE A 204 -11.28 -12.23 -1.62
N PRO A 205 -11.29 -12.76 -2.87
CA PRO A 205 -11.04 -11.94 -4.06
C PRO A 205 -12.04 -10.78 -4.18
N ALA A 206 -11.54 -9.56 -4.20
CA ALA A 206 -12.32 -8.36 -4.39
C ALA A 206 -12.83 -8.23 -5.84
N THR A 207 -13.97 -7.56 -6.02
CA THR A 207 -14.51 -7.23 -7.34
C THR A 207 -13.79 -6.04 -7.97
N SER A 208 -13.38 -5.07 -7.16
CA SER A 208 -12.51 -3.97 -7.58
C SER A 208 -11.74 -3.41 -6.38
N LYS A 209 -10.58 -2.81 -6.67
CA LYS A 209 -9.75 -2.07 -5.72
C LYS A 209 -9.32 -0.76 -6.34
N SER A 210 -9.53 0.35 -5.66
CA SER A 210 -9.09 1.67 -6.08
C SER A 210 -8.53 2.45 -4.90
N HIS A 211 -7.80 3.52 -5.21
CA HIS A 211 -7.32 4.46 -4.22
C HIS A 211 -7.23 5.85 -4.85
N SER A 212 -7.37 6.88 -4.03
CA SER A 212 -7.07 8.27 -4.39
C SER A 212 -6.11 8.87 -3.37
N ARG A 213 -5.49 9.99 -3.74
CA ARG A 213 -4.58 10.73 -2.87
C ARG A 213 -5.12 12.15 -2.66
N ASN A 214 -5.20 12.60 -1.41
CA ASN A 214 -5.61 13.96 -1.10
C ASN A 214 -4.45 14.97 -1.25
N GLY A 215 -4.73 16.27 -1.10
CA GLY A 215 -3.71 17.33 -1.18
C GLY A 215 -2.56 17.17 -0.19
N ASN A 216 -2.83 16.58 0.98
CA ASN A 216 -1.85 16.29 2.04
C ASN A 216 -1.10 14.96 1.80
N LYS A 217 -1.15 14.44 0.58
CA LYS A 217 -0.57 13.16 0.13
C LYS A 217 -1.09 11.89 0.82
N LEU A 218 -2.13 11.97 1.64
CA LEU A 218 -2.73 10.81 2.31
C LEU A 218 -3.58 9.99 1.34
N PHE A 219 -3.62 8.69 1.55
CA PHE A 219 -4.38 7.74 0.77
C PHE A 219 -5.80 7.57 1.30
N ASN A 220 -6.75 7.59 0.37
CA ASN A 220 -8.10 7.10 0.57
C ASN A 220 -8.27 5.83 -0.26
N MET A 221 -8.79 4.79 0.36
CA MET A 221 -8.84 3.42 -0.14
C MET A 221 -10.30 2.99 -0.31
N THR A 222 -10.61 2.36 -1.44
CA THR A 222 -11.94 1.83 -1.73
C THR A 222 -11.82 0.42 -2.29
N MET A 223 -12.66 -0.50 -1.80
CA MET A 223 -12.64 -1.91 -2.21
C MET A 223 -14.05 -2.47 -2.30
N ALA A 224 -14.46 -2.93 -3.49
CA ALA A 224 -15.78 -3.53 -3.70
C ALA A 224 -15.72 -5.06 -3.60
N LEU A 225 -16.78 -5.67 -3.06
CA LEU A 225 -16.98 -7.12 -2.99
C LEU A 225 -18.42 -7.48 -3.34
N PHE A 226 -18.58 -8.30 -4.38
CA PHE A 226 -19.86 -8.90 -4.72
C PHE A 226 -20.10 -10.21 -3.96
N ILE A 227 -21.15 -10.25 -3.14
CA ILE A 227 -21.60 -11.44 -2.40
C ILE A 227 -22.79 -12.04 -3.13
N LYS A 228 -22.67 -13.30 -3.56
CA LYS A 228 -23.73 -14.04 -4.26
C LYS A 228 -24.95 -14.25 -3.36
N ALA A 229 -26.13 -14.27 -3.98
CA ALA A 229 -27.38 -14.60 -3.30
C ALA A 229 -27.35 -16.02 -2.70
N ASN A 230 -28.17 -16.24 -1.67
CA ASN A 230 -28.23 -17.45 -0.87
C ASN A 230 -26.88 -17.88 -0.27
N SER A 231 -25.99 -16.91 0.01
CA SER A 231 -24.77 -17.15 0.78
C SER A 231 -24.81 -16.43 2.12
N HIS A 232 -24.51 -17.17 3.18
CA HIS A 232 -24.23 -16.64 4.51
C HIS A 232 -22.71 -16.47 4.62
N ARG A 233 -22.24 -15.23 4.66
CA ARG A 233 -20.82 -14.92 4.84
C ARG A 233 -20.66 -13.80 5.87
N ASN A 234 -19.83 -14.08 6.86
CA ASN A 234 -19.15 -13.02 7.60
C ASN A 234 -18.00 -12.53 6.72
N VAL A 235 -17.96 -11.24 6.44
CA VAL A 235 -16.90 -10.60 5.66
C VAL A 235 -16.29 -9.46 6.45
N THR A 236 -14.97 -9.44 6.50
CA THR A 236 -14.19 -8.44 7.21
C THR A 236 -13.43 -7.60 6.19
N CYS A 237 -13.66 -6.29 6.20
CA CYS A 237 -12.77 -5.36 5.53
C CYS A 237 -11.56 -5.13 6.45
N TYR A 238 -10.38 -5.52 5.99
CA TYR A 238 -9.14 -5.49 6.76
C TYR A 238 -8.13 -4.55 6.10
N LEU A 239 -7.52 -3.68 6.90
CA LEU A 239 -6.45 -2.78 6.51
C LEU A 239 -5.23 -2.99 7.41
N GLN A 240 -4.03 -2.94 6.82
CA GLN A 240 -2.77 -3.07 7.57
C GLN A 240 -1.74 -2.04 7.09
N ASN A 241 -1.16 -1.32 8.04
CA ASN A 241 0.02 -0.50 7.82
C ASN A 241 1.24 -1.40 7.72
N HIS A 242 1.88 -1.45 6.56
CA HIS A 242 2.98 -2.37 6.28
C HIS A 242 4.33 -1.97 6.92
N LEU A 243 4.41 -0.79 7.55
CA LEU A 243 5.61 -0.33 8.26
C LEU A 243 5.50 -0.53 9.78
N THR A 244 4.32 -0.27 10.36
CA THR A 244 4.09 -0.42 11.81
C THR A 244 3.45 -1.77 12.18
N HIS A 245 3.00 -2.54 11.19
CA HIS A 245 2.16 -3.73 11.34
C HIS A 245 0.84 -3.50 12.10
N GLN A 246 0.43 -2.24 12.29
CA GLN A 246 -0.88 -1.92 12.86
C GLN A 246 -2.00 -2.35 11.92
N GLU A 247 -3.03 -2.97 12.49
CA GLU A 247 -4.17 -3.52 11.78
C GLU A 247 -5.45 -2.80 12.22
N GLU A 248 -6.31 -2.45 11.26
CA GLU A 248 -7.62 -1.85 11.48
C GLU A 248 -8.63 -2.64 10.65
N SER A 249 -9.78 -3.02 11.22
CA SER A 249 -10.77 -3.81 10.49
C SER A 249 -12.19 -3.64 11.00
N ILE A 250 -13.17 -3.91 10.13
CA ILE A 250 -14.59 -3.95 10.47
C ILE A 250 -15.25 -5.14 9.76
N SER A 251 -16.08 -5.88 10.50
CA SER A 251 -16.79 -7.07 10.01
C SER A 251 -18.29 -6.81 9.86
N ILE A 252 -18.90 -7.43 8.85
CA ILE A 252 -20.35 -7.46 8.66
C ILE A 252 -20.81 -8.89 8.37
N VAL A 253 -21.91 -9.29 9.00
CA VAL A 253 -22.55 -10.58 8.80
C VAL A 253 -23.77 -10.38 7.91
N LEU A 254 -23.82 -11.07 6.77
CA LEU A 254 -24.90 -10.92 5.80
C LEU A 254 -25.62 -12.24 5.53
N SER A 255 -26.95 -12.16 5.52
CA SER A 255 -27.87 -13.21 5.11
C SER A 255 -28.67 -12.73 3.90
N VAL A 256 -28.12 -12.94 2.70
CA VAL A 256 -28.78 -12.54 1.44
C VAL A 256 -29.70 -13.67 0.99
N SER A 257 -30.91 -13.73 1.52
CA SER A 257 -31.97 -14.59 0.99
C SER A 257 -32.51 -14.03 -0.32
N VAL A 258 -32.68 -14.86 -1.35
CA VAL A 258 -33.56 -14.52 -2.48
C VAL A 258 -35.00 -14.56 -1.96
N SER A 259 -35.58 -13.41 -1.66
CA SER A 259 -37.04 -13.26 -1.70
C SER A 259 -37.43 -13.33 -3.18
N ASP A 260 -37.88 -14.52 -3.60
CA ASP A 260 -38.20 -14.79 -4.99
C ASP A 260 -39.55 -14.13 -5.32
N PRO A 261 -39.61 -13.07 -6.16
CA PRO A 261 -40.88 -12.39 -6.45
C PRO A 261 -41.85 -13.27 -7.24
N HIS A 262 -41.39 -14.40 -7.80
CA HIS A 262 -42.28 -15.43 -8.34
C HIS A 262 -43.07 -16.17 -7.25
N PHE A 263 -42.51 -16.36 -6.04
CA PHE A 263 -43.13 -17.17 -5.00
C PHE A 263 -44.39 -16.53 -4.41
N GLU A 264 -44.45 -15.19 -4.36
CA GLU A 264 -45.70 -14.46 -4.01
C GLU A 264 -46.72 -14.43 -5.15
N LEU A 265 -46.29 -14.60 -6.41
CA LEU A 265 -47.22 -14.67 -7.53
C LEU A 265 -47.83 -16.08 -7.67
N ASP A 266 -47.01 -17.13 -7.62
CA ASP A 266 -47.44 -18.53 -7.75
C ASP A 266 -48.44 -18.94 -6.65
N THR A 267 -48.32 -18.37 -5.45
CA THR A 267 -49.27 -18.59 -4.35
C THR A 267 -50.63 -17.91 -4.57
N LEU A 268 -50.69 -16.78 -5.28
CA LEU A 268 -51.95 -16.16 -5.71
C LEU A 268 -52.63 -16.97 -6.82
N TRP A 269 -51.88 -17.42 -7.83
CA TRP A 269 -52.44 -18.21 -8.94
C TRP A 269 -53.06 -19.55 -8.49
N LEU A 270 -52.48 -20.23 -7.50
CA LEU A 270 -52.99 -21.53 -7.03
C LEU A 270 -54.35 -21.42 -6.34
N GLU A 271 -54.56 -20.38 -5.53
CA GLU A 271 -55.86 -20.11 -4.89
C GLU A 271 -56.92 -19.78 -5.95
N ASP A 272 -56.63 -18.89 -6.91
CA ASP A 272 -57.55 -18.52 -8.00
C ASP A 272 -57.92 -19.72 -8.89
N ILE A 273 -56.95 -20.55 -9.27
CA ILE A 273 -57.19 -21.77 -10.06
C ILE A 273 -58.09 -22.75 -9.30
N SER A 274 -57.94 -22.87 -7.98
CA SER A 274 -58.79 -23.75 -7.16
C SER A 274 -60.26 -23.32 -7.16
N VAL A 275 -60.52 -22.00 -7.09
CA VAL A 275 -61.86 -21.41 -7.12
C VAL A 275 -62.49 -21.61 -8.50
N ILE A 276 -61.75 -21.33 -9.58
CA ILE A 276 -62.21 -21.53 -10.96
C ILE A 276 -62.58 -23.01 -11.20
N LEU A 277 -61.73 -23.94 -10.76
CA LEU A 277 -61.98 -25.38 -10.90
C LEU A 277 -63.24 -25.81 -10.14
N TYR A 278 -63.43 -25.33 -8.91
CA TYR A 278 -64.63 -25.62 -8.10
C TYR A 278 -65.92 -25.12 -8.78
N VAL A 279 -65.93 -23.88 -9.28
CA VAL A 279 -67.07 -23.30 -10.01
C VAL A 279 -67.39 -24.12 -11.27
N MET A 280 -66.37 -24.53 -12.02
CA MET A 280 -66.54 -25.36 -13.22
C MET A 280 -67.12 -26.75 -12.89
N ILE A 281 -66.68 -27.38 -11.80
CA ILE A 281 -67.23 -28.67 -11.33
C ILE A 281 -68.72 -28.53 -10.97
N VAL A 282 -69.09 -27.49 -10.21
CA VAL A 282 -70.49 -27.22 -9.85
C VAL A 282 -71.35 -26.98 -11.10
N PHE A 283 -70.84 -26.24 -12.08
CA PHE A 283 -71.52 -26.00 -13.35
C PHE A 283 -71.72 -27.29 -14.16
N ILE A 284 -70.70 -28.15 -14.24
CA ILE A 284 -70.80 -29.47 -14.90
C ILE A 284 -71.84 -30.35 -14.20
N ILE A 285 -71.86 -30.41 -12.87
CA ILE A 285 -72.88 -31.17 -12.12
C ILE A 285 -74.29 -30.66 -12.43
N LYS A 286 -74.49 -29.33 -12.51
CA LYS A 286 -75.79 -28.74 -12.87
C LYS A 286 -76.19 -29.06 -14.31
N LEU A 287 -75.26 -29.01 -15.27
CA LEU A 287 -75.50 -29.40 -16.66
C LEU A 287 -75.85 -30.89 -16.80
N VAL A 288 -75.09 -31.78 -16.16
CA VAL A 288 -75.36 -33.22 -16.17
C VAL A 288 -76.73 -33.50 -15.53
N SER A 289 -77.05 -32.87 -14.39
CA SER A 289 -78.37 -32.99 -13.75
C SER A 289 -79.50 -32.50 -14.67
N PHE A 290 -79.30 -31.38 -15.37
CA PHE A 290 -80.28 -30.84 -16.32
C PHE A 290 -80.47 -31.75 -17.54
N ILE A 291 -79.39 -32.27 -18.12
CA ILE A 291 -79.43 -33.23 -19.23
C ILE A 291 -80.13 -34.52 -18.78
N TYR A 292 -79.78 -35.06 -17.61
CA TYR A 292 -80.44 -36.22 -17.02
C TYR A 292 -81.95 -35.99 -16.87
N PHE A 293 -82.37 -34.85 -16.29
CA PHE A 293 -83.79 -34.50 -16.16
C PHE A 293 -84.50 -34.34 -17.50
N ARG A 294 -83.83 -33.76 -18.51
CA ARG A 294 -84.37 -33.61 -19.88
C ARG A 294 -84.43 -34.93 -20.65
N LEU A 295 -83.61 -35.92 -20.31
CA LEU A 295 -83.69 -37.29 -20.80
C LEU A 295 -84.80 -38.07 -20.07
N GLN A 296 -84.90 -37.96 -18.74
CA GLN A 296 -85.98 -38.55 -17.93
C GLN A 296 -87.37 -38.08 -18.42
N GLY A 297 -87.54 -36.76 -18.61
CA GLY A 297 -88.78 -36.19 -19.13
C GLY A 297 -89.06 -36.53 -20.61
N LYS A 298 -88.07 -37.02 -21.37
CA LYS A 298 -88.28 -37.63 -22.69
C LYS A 298 -88.70 -39.10 -22.60
N CYS A 299 -88.19 -39.84 -21.62
CA CYS A 299 -88.60 -41.22 -21.36
C CYS A 299 -90.07 -41.30 -20.90
N ASP A 300 -90.52 -40.43 -19.98
CA ASP A 300 -91.93 -40.36 -19.57
C ASP A 300 -92.85 -39.97 -20.75
N GLY A 301 -92.37 -39.13 -21.66
CA GLY A 301 -93.07 -38.78 -22.90
C GLY A 301 -93.24 -39.95 -23.88
N MET A 302 -92.30 -40.91 -23.92
CA MET A 302 -92.39 -42.11 -24.76
C MET A 302 -93.31 -43.18 -24.18
N VAL A 303 -93.41 -43.30 -22.85
CA VAL A 303 -94.35 -44.24 -22.21
C VAL A 303 -95.80 -43.78 -22.36
N ALA A 304 -96.04 -42.46 -22.41
CA ALA A 304 -97.39 -41.90 -22.59
C ALA A 304 -98.00 -42.20 -23.98
N THR A 305 -97.22 -42.16 -25.06
CA THR A 305 -97.73 -42.43 -26.42
C THR A 305 -98.04 -43.91 -26.67
N GLN A 306 -97.46 -44.84 -25.92
CA GLN A 306 -97.72 -46.28 -26.11
C GLN A 306 -99.00 -46.77 -25.41
N LYS A 307 -99.60 -45.98 -24.51
CA LYS A 307 -100.88 -46.31 -23.84
C LYS A 307 -102.15 -45.92 -24.61
N ILE A 308 -102.02 -45.29 -25.78
CA ILE A 308 -103.17 -44.85 -26.60
C ILE A 308 -103.59 -45.93 -27.64
N TRP A 309 -102.76 -46.96 -27.86
CA TRP A 309 -103.00 -48.02 -28.85
C TRP A 309 -103.51 -49.36 -28.28
N PHE A 310 -103.89 -49.41 -26.99
CA PHE A 310 -104.56 -50.56 -26.39
C PHE A 310 -105.90 -50.12 -25.77
N MET A 311 -106.89 -50.01 -26.64
CA MET A 311 -108.33 -50.04 -26.34
C MET A 311 -108.98 -51.06 -27.30
#